data_AF-A0ABD2X094-F1
#
_entry.id   AF-A0ABD2X094-F1
#
_cell.length_a   1.000
_cell.length_b   1.000
_cell.length_c   1.000
_cell.angle_alpha   90.00
_cell.angle_beta   90.00
_cell.angle_gamma   90.00
#
_symmetry.space_group_name_H-M   'P 1'
#
loop_
_entity.id
_entity.type
_entity.pdbx_description
1 polymer ?
#
loop_
_entity_poly.entity_id
_entity_poly.type
_entity_poly.pdbx_seq_one_letter_code
_entity_poly.pdbx_strand_id
1 'polypeptide(L)'
;MLNPNDLLTKQDYKTYHSSLLSKLKRLAISKKAEEEQEEQSLLPDMPIETIESLYELENLIKNNEAKNQLIKFIKDVGGPDAKEFARRVMSDLMTKEVAVKFSWSGQGRHKRRI
;
A
#
# COMPACT_ATOMS: atom_id res chain seq x y z
N MET A 1 -1.76 25.28 38.05
CA MET A 1 -0.42 25.12 38.68
C MET A 1 0.06 23.72 38.33
N LEU A 2 1.23 23.57 37.69
CA LEU A 2 1.81 22.24 37.40
C LEU A 2 2.18 21.54 38.71
N ASN A 3 1.93 20.23 38.82
CA ASN A 3 2.26 19.44 40.01
C ASN A 3 3.79 19.24 40.07
N PRO A 4 4.46 19.46 41.23
CA PRO A 4 5.89 19.21 41.37
C PRO A 4 6.31 17.76 41.04
N ASN A 5 5.39 16.80 41.12
CA ASN A 5 5.61 15.41 40.71
C ASN A 5 5.52 15.18 39.18
N ASP A 6 5.14 16.19 38.40
CA ASP A 6 5.17 16.15 36.92
C ASP A 6 6.56 16.52 36.36
N LEU A 7 7.53 16.85 37.24
CA LEU A 7 8.90 17.16 36.85
C LEU A 7 9.66 15.87 36.55
N LEU A 8 9.88 15.62 35.26
CA LEU A 8 10.65 14.50 34.73
C LEU A 8 12.02 14.41 35.41
N THR A 9 12.31 13.31 36.11
CA THR A 9 13.59 13.16 36.81
C THR A 9 14.73 12.89 35.81
N LYS A 10 15.99 13.08 36.24
CA LYS A 10 17.15 12.73 35.42
C LYS A 10 17.14 11.27 34.95
N GLN A 11 16.53 10.38 35.73
CA GLN A 11 16.40 8.97 35.39
C GLN A 11 15.32 8.74 34.33
N ASP A 12 14.20 9.46 34.42
CA ASP A 12 13.14 9.42 33.41
C ASP A 12 13.64 9.93 32.05
N TYR A 13 14.48 10.97 32.05
CA TYR A 13 15.13 11.45 30.83
C TYR A 13 16.05 10.38 30.20
N LYS A 14 16.84 9.66 31.01
CA LYS A 14 17.71 8.58 30.52
C LYS A 14 16.90 7.43 29.91
N THR A 15 15.82 7.04 30.56
CA THR A 15 14.93 5.97 30.09
C THR A 15 14.19 6.37 28.82
N TYR A 16 13.68 7.60 28.76
CA TYR A 16 13.06 8.14 27.56
C TYR A 16 14.05 8.23 26.40
N HIS A 17 15.26 8.74 26.67
CA HIS A 17 16.32 8.89 25.66
C HIS A 17 16.77 7.55 25.09
N SER A 18 16.94 6.52 25.93
CA SER A 18 17.33 5.18 25.45
C SER A 18 16.22 4.52 24.61
N SER A 19 14.95 4.71 25.00
CA SER A 19 13.79 4.26 24.25
C SER A 19 13.67 4.98 22.90
N LEU A 20 13.89 6.30 22.89
CA LEU A 20 13.87 7.12 21.69
C LEU A 20 14.99 6.75 20.73
N LEU A 21 16.24 6.60 21.20
CA LEU A 21 17.36 6.14 20.39
C LEU A 21 17.08 4.77 19.77
N SER A 22 16.47 3.87 20.54
CA SER A 22 16.10 2.54 20.04
C SER A 22 15.01 2.63 18.95
N LYS A 23 14.03 3.52 19.09
CA LYS A 23 13.02 3.79 18.05
C LYS A 23 13.66 4.38 16.80
N LEU A 24 14.53 5.39 16.95
CA LEU A 24 15.23 6.04 15.84
C LEU A 24 16.14 5.06 15.09
N LYS A 25 16.86 4.19 15.79
CA LYS A 25 17.66 3.12 15.17
C LYS A 25 16.79 2.19 14.34
N ARG A 26 15.64 1.75 14.86
CA ARG A 26 14.70 0.89 14.11
C ARG A 26 14.15 1.58 12.86
N LEU A 27 13.78 2.86 12.96
CA LEU A 27 13.32 3.65 11.82
C LEU A 27 14.42 3.86 10.78
N ALA A 28 15.65 4.15 11.21
CA ALA A 28 16.78 4.30 10.31
C ALA A 28 17.15 2.99 9.61
N ILE A 29 17.04 1.84 10.29
CA ILE A 29 17.24 0.51 9.66
C ILE A 29 16.14 0.22 8.64
N SER A 30 14.87 0.52 8.94
CA SER A 30 13.77 0.40 7.98
C SER A 30 14.00 1.28 6.76
N LYS A 31 14.35 2.55 6.98
CA LYS A 31 14.61 3.52 5.90
C LYS A 31 15.86 3.15 5.09
N LYS A 32 16.90 2.61 5.72
CA LYS A 32 18.10 2.16 5.03
C LYS A 32 17.87 0.89 4.21
N ALA A 33 17.01 -0.02 4.68
CA ALA A 33 16.53 -1.15 3.89
C ALA A 33 15.67 -0.69 2.69
N GLU A 34 14.95 0.43 2.81
CA GLU A 34 14.23 1.08 1.71
C GLU A 34 15.18 1.82 0.72
N GLU A 35 16.29 2.39 1.19
CA GLU A 35 17.27 3.13 0.35
C GLU A 35 18.29 2.22 -0.36
N GLU A 36 18.61 1.03 0.17
CA GLU A 36 19.54 0.07 -0.45
C GLU A 36 18.88 -0.83 -1.52
N GLN A 37 17.57 -0.70 -1.72
CA GLN A 37 16.81 -1.33 -2.80
C GLN A 37 16.02 -0.27 -3.59
N GLU A 38 16.71 0.51 -4.45
CA GLU A 38 16.06 0.94 -5.70
C GLU A 38 15.88 -0.30 -6.60
N GLU A 39 15.13 -1.29 -6.13
CA GLU A 39 14.54 -2.30 -7.01
C GLU A 39 13.57 -1.52 -7.88
N GLN A 40 13.92 -1.35 -9.16
CA GLN A 40 12.99 -0.83 -10.15
C GLN A 40 11.67 -1.60 -9.99
N SER A 41 10.60 -0.86 -9.71
CA SER A 41 9.27 -1.46 -9.61
C SER A 41 9.02 -2.25 -10.89
N LEU A 42 8.77 -3.56 -10.73
CA LEU A 42 8.40 -4.42 -11.85
C LEU A 42 6.98 -4.11 -12.30
N LEU A 43 6.17 -3.52 -11.43
CA LEU A 43 4.80 -3.15 -11.73
C LEU A 43 4.73 -1.99 -12.73
N PRO A 44 3.74 -2.01 -13.63
CA PRO A 44 3.43 -0.86 -14.48
C PRO A 44 2.94 0.31 -13.64
N ASP A 45 2.95 1.50 -14.25
CA ASP A 45 2.32 2.67 -13.67
C ASP A 45 0.82 2.44 -13.48
N MET A 46 0.33 2.84 -12.31
CA MET A 46 -1.07 2.74 -11.91
C MET A 46 -1.72 4.13 -11.96
N PRO A 47 -3.02 4.24 -12.30
CA PRO A 47 -3.96 3.16 -12.59
C PRO A 47 -3.83 2.61 -14.02
N ILE A 48 -4.15 1.33 -14.23
CA ILE A 48 -4.18 0.71 -15.56
C ILE A 48 -5.28 1.33 -16.44
N GLU A 49 -4.87 1.81 -17.62
CA GLU A 49 -5.75 2.55 -18.55
C GLU A 49 -6.32 1.69 -19.70
N THR A 50 -5.74 0.51 -19.96
CA THR A 50 -6.14 -0.37 -21.07
C THR A 50 -6.39 -1.81 -20.61
N ILE A 51 -7.14 -2.57 -21.41
CA ILE A 51 -7.38 -4.00 -21.10
C ILE A 51 -6.09 -4.78 -21.34
N GLU A 52 -5.35 -4.41 -22.38
CA GLU A 52 -4.10 -5.02 -22.80
C GLU A 52 -3.06 -4.94 -21.68
N SER A 53 -2.87 -3.76 -21.09
CA SER A 53 -1.97 -3.57 -19.94
C SER A 53 -2.43 -4.33 -18.70
N LEU A 54 -3.73 -4.56 -18.52
CA LEU A 54 -4.24 -5.40 -17.43
C LEU A 54 -3.87 -6.88 -17.64
N TYR A 55 -3.93 -7.38 -18.87
CA TYR A 55 -3.47 -8.73 -19.21
C TYR A 55 -1.95 -8.89 -19.13
N GLU A 56 -1.21 -7.85 -19.48
CA GLU A 56 0.24 -7.81 -19.27
C GLU A 56 0.59 -7.90 -17.78
N LEU A 57 -0.10 -7.14 -16.93
CA LEU A 57 0.02 -7.24 -15.48
C LEU A 57 -0.31 -8.65 -14.97
N GLU A 58 -1.38 -9.28 -15.47
CA GLU A 58 -1.74 -10.66 -15.10
C GLU A 58 -0.64 -11.67 -15.44
N ASN A 59 0.01 -11.51 -16.59
CA ASN A 59 1.15 -12.33 -16.96
C ASN A 59 2.39 -12.03 -16.12
N LEU A 60 2.64 -10.76 -15.83
CA LEU A 60 3.77 -10.30 -15.04
C LEU A 60 3.74 -10.87 -13.60
N ILE A 61 2.57 -10.88 -12.94
CA ILE A 61 2.43 -11.38 -11.57
C ILE A 61 2.52 -12.91 -11.45
N LYS A 62 2.72 -13.64 -12.56
CA LYS A 62 3.20 -15.03 -12.49
C LYS A 62 4.61 -15.11 -11.91
N ASN A 63 5.38 -14.03 -12.03
CA ASN A 63 6.61 -13.83 -11.26
C ASN A 63 6.25 -13.49 -9.80
N ASN A 64 6.80 -14.26 -8.86
CA ASN A 64 6.57 -14.07 -7.42
C ASN A 64 7.04 -12.71 -6.90
N GLU A 65 8.09 -12.13 -7.48
CA GLU A 65 8.62 -10.82 -7.09
C GLU A 65 7.61 -9.71 -7.44
N ALA A 66 7.17 -9.66 -8.70
CA ALA A 66 6.13 -8.72 -9.14
C ALA A 66 4.81 -8.94 -8.38
N LYS A 67 4.44 -10.19 -8.10
CA LYS A 67 3.28 -10.51 -7.25
C LYS A 67 3.42 -9.94 -5.85
N ASN A 68 4.59 -10.07 -5.22
CA ASN A 68 4.84 -9.53 -3.89
C ASN A 68 4.81 -8.01 -3.88
N GLN A 69 5.33 -7.36 -4.92
CA GLN A 69 5.21 -5.91 -5.10
C GLN A 69 3.74 -5.49 -5.22
N LEU A 70 2.91 -6.22 -5.99
CA LEU A 70 1.48 -5.92 -6.10
C LEU A 70 0.74 -6.13 -4.78
N ILE A 71 1.08 -7.19 -4.02
CA ILE A 71 0.53 -7.41 -2.67
C ILE A 71 0.91 -6.26 -1.74
N LYS A 72 2.13 -5.75 -1.82
CA LYS A 72 2.58 -4.59 -1.04
C LYS A 72 1.77 -3.35 -1.40
N PHE A 73 1.64 -3.05 -2.70
CA PHE A 73 0.78 -1.96 -3.20
C PHE A 73 -0.64 -2.05 -2.64
N ILE A 74 -1.28 -3.22 -2.73
CA ILE A 74 -2.65 -3.42 -2.22
C ILE A 74 -2.74 -3.20 -0.70
N LYS A 75 -1.73 -3.66 0.06
CA LYS A 75 -1.67 -3.45 1.51
C LYS A 75 -1.52 -1.97 1.88
N ASP A 76 -0.74 -1.22 1.11
CA ASP A 76 -0.45 0.20 1.36
C ASP A 76 -1.69 1.09 1.13
N VAL A 77 -2.59 0.71 0.21
CA VAL A 77 -3.87 1.42 0.00
C VAL A 77 -4.72 1.40 1.29
N GLY A 78 -4.88 0.21 1.88
CA GLY A 78 -5.64 0.01 3.12
C GLY A 78 -7.13 0.44 3.06
N GLY A 79 -7.78 0.48 4.21
CA GLY A 79 -9.19 0.87 4.32
C GLY A 79 -9.77 0.55 5.70
N PRO A 80 -10.73 1.34 6.20
CA PRO A 80 -11.33 1.13 7.52
C PRO A 80 -12.21 -0.14 7.58
N ASP A 81 -12.76 -0.54 6.43
CA ASP A 81 -13.57 -1.75 6.28
C ASP A 81 -13.38 -2.35 4.88
N ALA A 82 -13.95 -3.55 4.68
CA ALA A 82 -13.79 -4.29 3.43
C ALA A 82 -14.40 -3.58 2.21
N LYS A 83 -15.50 -2.84 2.39
CA LYS A 83 -16.19 -2.13 1.29
C LYS A 83 -15.30 -0.98 0.81
N GLU A 84 -14.80 -0.18 1.74
CA GLU A 84 -13.97 0.97 1.42
C GLU A 84 -12.58 0.54 0.93
N PHE A 85 -12.01 -0.53 1.51
CA PHE A 85 -10.79 -1.17 1.01
C PHE A 85 -10.93 -1.59 -0.46
N ALA A 86 -11.97 -2.37 -0.79
CA ALA A 86 -12.18 -2.84 -2.16
C ALA A 86 -12.37 -1.67 -3.15
N ARG A 87 -13.14 -0.65 -2.75
CA ARG A 87 -13.36 0.55 -3.58
C ARG A 87 -12.05 1.29 -3.87
N ARG A 88 -11.21 1.49 -2.85
CA ARG A 88 -9.93 2.19 -2.98
C ARG A 88 -8.95 1.39 -3.82
N VAL A 89 -8.76 0.11 -3.51
CA VAL A 89 -7.86 -0.77 -4.28
C VAL A 89 -8.25 -0.80 -5.75
N MET A 90 -9.54 -0.96 -6.07
CA MET A 90 -9.99 -1.00 -7.47
C MET A 90 -9.80 0.34 -8.19
N SER A 91 -10.01 1.46 -7.50
CA SER A 91 -9.85 2.81 -8.10
C SER A 91 -8.38 3.15 -8.34
N ASP A 92 -7.48 2.66 -7.48
CA ASP A 92 -6.04 2.88 -7.61
C ASP A 92 -5.41 1.88 -8.59
N LEU A 93 -5.97 0.68 -8.74
CA LEU A 93 -5.46 -0.36 -9.64
C LEU A 93 -5.80 -0.10 -11.11
N MET A 94 -7.01 0.34 -11.42
CA MET A 94 -7.44 0.51 -12.81
C MET A 94 -8.43 1.66 -12.97
N THR A 95 -8.40 2.26 -14.15
CA THR A 95 -9.35 3.31 -14.52
C THR A 95 -10.78 2.78 -14.54
N LYS A 96 -11.75 3.68 -14.37
CA LYS A 96 -13.17 3.34 -14.44
C LYS A 96 -13.53 2.75 -15.81
N GLU A 97 -12.92 3.28 -16.86
CA GLU A 97 -13.08 2.89 -18.26
C GLU A 97 -12.69 1.41 -18.48
N VAL A 98 -11.65 0.93 -17.80
CA VAL A 98 -11.27 -0.49 -17.79
C VAL A 98 -12.22 -1.28 -16.89
N ALA A 99 -12.49 -0.81 -15.67
CA ALA A 99 -13.29 -1.52 -14.67
C ALA A 99 -14.71 -1.86 -15.16
N VAL A 100 -15.39 -0.95 -15.87
CA VAL A 100 -16.77 -1.16 -16.36
C VAL A 100 -16.88 -2.23 -17.46
N LYS A 101 -15.75 -2.65 -18.06
CA LYS A 101 -15.73 -3.74 -19.04
C LYS A 101 -15.82 -5.11 -18.37
N PHE A 102 -15.52 -5.18 -17.07
CA PHE A 102 -15.67 -6.37 -16.26
C PHE A 102 -17.02 -6.38 -15.56
N SER A 103 -17.54 -7.58 -15.32
CA SER A 103 -18.78 -7.77 -14.57
C SER A 103 -18.50 -8.68 -13.39
N TRP A 104 -19.24 -8.47 -12.30
CA TRP A 104 -19.08 -9.25 -11.07
C TRP A 104 -19.11 -10.77 -11.28
N SER A 105 -19.92 -11.26 -12.23
CA SER A 105 -20.06 -12.68 -12.54
C SER A 105 -19.22 -13.15 -13.75
N GLY A 106 -18.48 -12.25 -14.42
CA GLY A 106 -17.83 -12.54 -15.70
C GLY A 106 -18.79 -12.83 -16.87
N GLN A 107 -20.11 -12.76 -16.63
CA GLN A 107 -21.15 -12.99 -17.62
C GLN A 107 -21.54 -11.63 -18.21
N GLY A 108 -20.92 -11.27 -19.34
CA GLY A 108 -21.10 -9.97 -19.99
C GLY A 108 -22.58 -9.61 -20.22
N ARG A 109 -23.10 -8.64 -19.47
CA ARG A 109 -24.38 -7.99 -19.77
C ARG A 109 -24.16 -6.62 -20.39
N HIS A 110 -23.44 -6.58 -21.51
CA HIS A 110 -23.43 -5.38 -22.36
C HIS A 110 -24.71 -5.36 -23.22
N LYS A 111 -25.88 -5.25 -22.59
CA LYS A 111 -27.09 -4.75 -23.24
C LYS A 111 -27.60 -3.59 -22.41
N ARG A 112 -27.28 -2.37 -22.88
CA ARG A 112 -28.10 -1.19 -22.59
C ARG A 112 -29.53 -1.58 -22.92
N ARG A 113 -30.37 -1.77 -21.90
CA ARG A 113 -31.82 -1.83 -22.11
C ARG A 113 -32.28 -0.38 -22.19
N ILE A 114 -32.71 -0.05 -23.40
CA ILE A 114 -33.42 1.16 -23.82
C ILE A 114 -34.72 1.26 -23.01
#